data_AF-A0A941GUY1-F1
#
_entry.id   AF-A0A941GUY1-F1
#
_cell.length_a   1.000
_cell.length_b   1.000
_cell.length_c   1.000
_cell.angle_alpha   90.00
_cell.angle_beta   90.00
_cell.angle_gamma   90.00
#
_symmetry.space_group_name_H-M   'P 1'
#
loop_
_entity.id
_entity.type
_entity.pdbx_description
1 polymer ?
#
loop_
_entity_poly.entity_id
_entity_poly.type
_entity_poly.pdbx_seq_one_letter_code
_entity_poly.pdbx_strand_id
1 'polypeptide(L)' 'MLNGLKQKAIVQPGGVVEIKSNQLREGATVEVIVLVESLFNESSSSLTSLIGSAQGSFSTPGEVDQFIRQERDSWES' A
#
# COMPACT_ATOMS: atom_id res chain seq x y z
N MET A 1 24.01 2.21 17.54
CA MET A 1 23.16 1.02 17.28
C MET A 1 21.85 1.23 18.01
N LEU A 2 20.71 1.09 17.33
CA LEU A 2 19.38 1.20 17.93
C LEU A 2 18.87 -0.22 18.20
N ASN A 3 18.44 -0.50 19.43
CA ASN A 3 17.79 -1.76 19.78
C ASN A 3 16.28 -1.57 19.71
N GLY A 4 15.61 -2.33 18.85
CA GLY A 4 14.14 -2.25 18.68
C GLY A 4 13.40 -3.16 19.66
N LEU A 5 12.32 -2.65 20.26
CA LEU A 5 11.36 -3.43 21.05
C LEU A 5 10.12 -3.70 20.19
N LYS A 6 9.81 -4.97 19.90
CA LYS A 6 8.59 -5.37 19.17
C LYS A 6 7.62 -6.07 20.13
N GLN A 7 6.49 -5.43 20.41
CA GLN A 7 5.44 -5.97 21.28
C GLN A 7 4.06 -5.67 20.69
N LYS A 8 3.11 -6.62 20.81
CA LYS A 8 1.71 -6.36 20.49
C LYS A 8 1.07 -5.57 21.65
N ALA A 9 0.38 -4.50 21.32
CA ALA A 9 -0.38 -3.69 22.28
C ALA A 9 -1.79 -3.44 21.73
N ILE A 10 -2.76 -3.32 22.63
CA ILE A 10 -4.13 -2.95 22.29
C ILE A 10 -4.28 -1.45 22.47
N VAL A 11 -4.83 -0.79 21.46
CA VAL A 11 -5.13 0.64 21.52
C VAL A 11 -6.25 0.87 22.54
N GLN A 12 -5.96 1.67 23.57
CA GLN A 12 -6.88 2.02 24.65
C GLN A 12 -7.83 3.16 24.20
N PRO A 13 -8.91 3.42 24.96
CA PRO A 13 -9.78 4.56 24.70
C PRO A 13 -9.01 5.87 24.54
N GLY A 14 -9.40 6.67 23.55
CA GLY A 14 -8.70 7.91 23.21
C GLY A 14 -7.44 7.72 22.35
N GLY A 15 -7.19 6.52 21.80
CA GLY A 15 -6.08 6.28 20.90
C GLY A 15 -4.73 6.08 21.59
N VAL A 16 -4.74 5.76 22.89
CA VAL A 16 -3.53 5.62 23.70
C VAL A 16 -2.92 4.23 23.49
N VAL A 17 -1.61 4.17 23.23
CA VAL A 17 -0.84 2.92 23.19
C VAL A 17 0.09 2.88 24.40
N GLU A 18 -0.13 1.93 25.31
CA GLU A 18 0.70 1.75 26.50
C GLU A 18 1.73 0.63 26.28
N ILE A 19 3.01 0.92 26.48
CA ILE A 19 4.11 -0.04 26.38
C ILE A 19 4.78 -0.15 27.75
N LYS A 20 4.73 -1.34 28.35
CA LYS A 20 5.41 -1.66 29.62
C LYS A 20 6.44 -2.75 29.38
N SER A 21 7.71 -2.41 29.56
CA SER A 21 8.83 -3.34 29.36
C SER A 21 10.00 -2.97 30.27
N ASN A 22 10.66 -3.98 30.84
CA ASN A 22 11.88 -3.81 31.64
C ASN A 22 13.10 -3.38 30.80
N GLN A 23 12.99 -3.39 29.47
CA GLN A 23 14.02 -2.89 28.56
C GLN A 23 13.99 -1.36 28.43
N LEU A 24 12.87 -0.73 28.83
CA LEU A 24 12.72 0.72 28.87
C LEU A 24 13.22 1.22 30.23
N ARG A 25 14.48 1.65 30.27
CA ARG A 25 15.09 2.20 31.48
C ARG A 25 14.68 3.66 31.67
N GLU A 26 14.53 4.06 32.92
CA GLU A 26 14.24 5.46 33.27
C GLU A 26 15.30 6.41 32.68
N GLY A 27 14.83 7.55 32.16
CA GLY A 27 15.68 8.56 31.53
C GLY A 27 16.16 8.23 30.10
N ALA A 28 15.83 7.06 29.55
CA ALA A 28 16.15 6.74 28.17
C ALA A 28 15.23 7.48 27.18
N THR A 29 15.80 8.10 26.17
CA THR A 29 15.05 8.62 25.01
C THR A 29 14.74 7.48 24.05
N VAL A 30 13.48 7.38 23.60
CA VAL A 30 13.05 6.35 22.65
C VAL A 30 12.32 6.98 21.47
N GLU A 31 12.45 6.32 20.31
CA GLU A 31 11.66 6.59 19.12
C GLU A 31 10.58 5.52 19.00
N VAL A 32 9.34 5.92 18.71
CA VAL A 32 8.18 5.01 18.68
C VAL A 32 7.64 4.90 17.26
N ILE A 33 7.58 3.68 16.74
CA ILE A 33 6.91 3.34 15.49
C ILE A 33 5.66 2.53 15.83
N VAL A 34 4.48 3.03 15.45
CA VAL A 34 3.20 2.35 15.68
C VAL A 34 2.74 1.70 14.38
N LEU A 35 2.59 0.38 14.40
CA LEU A 35 2.05 -0.41 13.30
C LEU A 35 0.64 -0.86 13.69
N VAL A 36 -0.37 -0.37 13.00
CA VAL A 36 -1.77 -0.74 13.23
C VAL A 36 -2.14 -1.85 12.24
N GLU A 37 -2.63 -2.99 12.75
CA GLU A 37 -3.18 -4.04 11.90
C GLU A 37 -4.49 -3.52 11.30
N SER A 38 -4.53 -3.32 9.97
CA SER A 38 -5.75 -2.86 9.32
C SER A 38 -6.76 -4.01 9.28
N LEU A 39 -7.88 -3.84 9.98
CA LEU A 39 -9.04 -4.73 9.84
C LEU A 39 -9.70 -4.57 8.47
N PHE A 40 -9.48 -3.42 7.84
CA PHE A 40 -9.69 -3.25 6.43
C PHE A 40 -8.49 -3.89 5.73
N ASN A 41 -8.69 -5.09 5.21
CA ASN A 41 -8.28 -5.30 3.83
C ASN A 41 -8.97 -4.17 3.08
N GLU A 42 -8.30 -3.02 2.91
CA GLU A 42 -8.48 -2.32 1.65
C GLU A 42 -8.34 -3.44 0.64
N SER A 43 -9.41 -3.67 -0.11
CA SER A 43 -9.41 -4.59 -1.22
C SER A 43 -8.32 -4.08 -2.15
N SER A 44 -7.07 -4.47 -1.88
CA SER A 44 -6.01 -4.52 -2.84
C SER A 44 -6.60 -5.49 -3.83
N SER A 45 -7.26 -4.90 -4.83
CA SER A 45 -7.74 -5.61 -5.97
C SER A 45 -6.54 -6.44 -6.40
N SER A 46 -6.68 -7.77 -6.29
CA SER A 46 -5.56 -8.69 -6.52
C SER A 46 -4.88 -8.26 -7.82
N LEU A 47 -3.55 -8.34 -7.92
CA LEU A 47 -2.87 -7.95 -9.17
C LEU A 47 -3.44 -8.71 -10.38
N THR A 48 -4.03 -9.89 -10.17
CA THR A 48 -4.77 -10.64 -11.18
C THR A 48 -6.05 -9.96 -11.67
N SER A 49 -6.71 -9.15 -10.84
CA SER A 49 -7.88 -8.34 -11.24
C SER A 49 -7.53 -7.18 -12.19
N LEU A 50 -6.25 -6.84 -12.32
CA LEU A 50 -5.76 -5.87 -13.30
C LEU A 50 -5.50 -6.50 -14.69
N ILE A 51 -5.52 -7.83 -14.80
CA ILE A 51 -5.35 -8.52 -16.08
C ILE A 51 -6.57 -8.23 -16.96
N GLY A 52 -6.35 -7.53 -18.08
CA GLY A 52 -7.40 -7.15 -19.02
C GLY A 52 -8.14 -5.85 -18.66
N SER A 53 -7.82 -5.20 -17.54
CA SER A 53 -8.42 -3.91 -17.16
C SER A 53 -7.70 -2.70 -17.79
N ALA A 54 -6.57 -2.91 -18.45
CA ALA A 54 -5.81 -1.85 -19.08
C ALA A 54 -6.47 -1.41 -20.40
N GLN A 55 -6.50 -0.10 -20.63
CA GLN A 55 -6.87 0.52 -21.91
C GLN A 55 -5.82 0.08 -22.94
N GLY A 56 -6.13 -0.97 -23.70
CA GLY A 56 -5.15 -1.72 -24.50
C GLY A 56 -5.49 -3.21 -24.62
N SER A 57 -6.39 -3.73 -23.79
CA SER A 57 -6.97 -5.05 -23.96
C SER A 57 -8.06 -5.00 -25.04
N PHE A 58 -7.65 -5.03 -26.30
CA PHE A 58 -8.57 -5.03 -27.45
C PHE A 58 -9.15 -6.43 -27.66
N SER A 59 -10.43 -6.50 -28.01
CA SER A 59 -11.13 -7.78 -28.24
C SER A 59 -10.86 -8.33 -29.63
N THR A 60 -10.43 -7.47 -30.57
CA THR A 60 -10.16 -7.85 -31.96
C THR A 60 -8.89 -7.19 -32.50
N PRO A 61 -8.20 -7.83 -33.47
CA PRO A 61 -7.05 -7.21 -34.14
C PRO A 61 -7.37 -5.88 -34.82
N GLY A 62 -8.59 -5.69 -35.32
CA GLY A 62 -9.01 -4.45 -35.99
C GLY A 62 -9.09 -3.26 -35.03
N GLU A 63 -9.51 -3.48 -33.78
CA GLU A 63 -9.52 -2.43 -32.75
C GLU A 63 -8.09 -1.98 -32.40
N VAL A 64 -7.15 -2.91 -32.34
CA VAL A 64 -5.71 -2.62 -32.13
C VAL A 64 -5.19 -1.74 -33.26
N ASP A 65 -5.43 -2.14 -34.51
CA ASP A 65 -4.97 -1.42 -35.69
C ASP A 65 -5.55 0.00 -35.76
N GLN A 66 -6.82 0.17 -35.39
CA GLN A 66 -7.46 1.47 -35.34
C GLN A 66 -6.84 2.37 -34.25
N PHE A 67 -6.62 1.83 -33.05
CA PHE A 67 -5.98 2.56 -31.95
C PHE A 67 -4.56 3.02 -32.32
N ILE A 68 -3.73 2.14 -32.87
CA ILE A 68 -2.35 2.47 -33.27
C ILE A 68 -2.34 3.59 -34.32
N ARG A 69 -3.27 3.55 -35.28
CA ARG A 69 -3.39 4.61 -36.29
C ARG A 69 -3.76 5.94 -35.67
N GLN A 70 -4.73 5.97 -34.76
CA GLN A 70 -5.15 7.20 -34.06
C GLN A 70 -4.01 7.81 -33.24
N GLU A 71 -3.25 6.99 -32.51
CA GLU A 71 -2.08 7.45 -31.76
C GLU A 71 -0.97 7.97 -32.68
N ARG A 72 -0.76 7.34 -33.83
CA ARG A 72 0.23 7.83 -34.79
C ARG A 72 -0.18 9.16 -35.41
N ASP A 73 -1.44 9.27 -35.81
CA ASP A 73 -1.99 10.49 -36.42
C ASP A 73 -1.97 11.66 -35.42
N SER A 74 -2.13 11.39 -34.11
CA SER A 74 -2.05 12.42 -33.06
C SER A 74 -0.63 12.91 -32.77
N TRP A 75 0.40 12.14 -33.14
CA TRP A 75 1.80 12.54 -33.00
C TRP A 75 2.31 13.35 -34.20
N GLU A 76 1.65 13.23 -35.36
CA GLU A 76 1.99 13.99 -36.57
C GLU A 76 1.27 15.36 -36.66
N SER A 77 0.39 15.68 -35.70
CA SER A 77 -0.33 16.96 -35.57
C SER A 77 0.27 17.87 -34.51
#